data_AF-A0A1Y6GAR0-F1
#
_entry.id   AF-A0A1Y6GAR0-F1
#
_cell.length_a   1.000
_cell.length_b   1.000
_cell.length_c   1.000
_cell.angle_alpha   90.00
_cell.angle_beta   90.00
_cell.angle_gamma   90.00
#
_symmetry.space_group_name_H-M   'P 1'
#
loop_
_entity.id
_entity.type
_entity.pdbx_description
1 polymer ?
#
loop_
_entity_poly.entity_id
_entity_poly.type
_entity_poly.pdbx_seq_one_letter_code
_entity_poly.pdbx_strand_id
1 'polypeptide(L)'
;MVFDGIIISFIVGFLRKGNLRALAQLKLKWGWIFPLLLVVELAVFMLQNDYKFLGQVSGYIYIVVYVLGLLFLFMNRNNPGFTLILIGVFLNFLVMVINGGRMPVSLEAAAVLDPEYIEVLKESLYAIAYDANVFYVSWIFGRCYSHHRPLSTNANHQYR
;
A
#
# COMPACT_ATOMS: atom_id res chain seq x y z
N MET A 1 -12.95 -2.40 1.57
CA MET A 1 -11.98 -1.28 1.62
C MET A 1 -11.91 -0.48 0.32
N VAL A 2 -11.41 -1.02 -0.80
CA VAL A 2 -11.37 -0.26 -2.08
C VAL A 2 -12.75 -0.14 -2.73
N PHE A 3 -13.52 -1.24 -2.79
CA PHE A 3 -14.88 -1.24 -3.32
C PHE A 3 -15.81 -0.29 -2.56
N ASP A 4 -15.77 -0.30 -1.22
CA ASP A 4 -16.54 0.62 -0.38
C ASP A 4 -16.19 2.08 -0.68
N GLY A 5 -14.90 2.38 -0.81
CA GLY A 5 -14.42 3.69 -1.21
C GLY A 5 -14.95 4.11 -2.58
N ILE A 6 -14.94 3.21 -3.56
CA ILE A 6 -15.50 3.45 -4.90
C ILE A 6 -17.00 3.74 -4.81
N ILE A 7 -17.76 2.89 -4.10
CA ILE A 7 -19.22 3.03 -3.94
C ILE A 7 -19.55 4.37 -3.27
N ILE A 8 -18.88 4.70 -2.17
CA ILE A 8 -19.06 5.97 -1.45
C ILE A 8 -18.70 7.15 -2.35
N SER A 9 -17.60 7.06 -3.10
CA SER A 9 -17.18 8.10 -4.04
C SER A 9 -18.23 8.34 -5.13
N PHE A 10 -18.86 7.28 -5.65
CA PHE A 10 -19.96 7.38 -6.60
C PHE A 10 -21.21 8.00 -5.99
N ILE A 11 -21.61 7.58 -4.78
CA ILE A 11 -22.77 8.14 -4.07
C ILE A 11 -22.56 9.64 -3.82
N VAL A 12 -21.42 10.03 -3.25
CA VAL A 12 -21.07 11.43 -2.98
C VAL A 12 -20.97 12.23 -4.29
N GLY A 13 -20.38 11.65 -5.33
CA GLY A 13 -20.30 12.26 -6.66
C GLY A 13 -21.68 12.52 -7.26
N PHE A 14 -22.61 11.55 -7.15
CA PHE A 14 -23.98 11.68 -7.65
C PHE A 14 -24.77 12.75 -6.88
N LEU A 15 -24.67 12.76 -5.54
CA LEU A 15 -25.31 13.76 -4.68
C LEU A 15 -24.80 15.19 -4.98
N ARG A 16 -23.54 15.33 -5.38
CA ARG A 16 -22.95 16.62 -5.78
C ARG A 16 -23.22 17.00 -7.24
N LYS A 17 -24.08 16.26 -7.95
CA LYS A 17 -24.33 16.40 -9.41
C LYS A 17 -23.03 16.37 -10.23
N GLY A 18 -22.09 15.51 -9.82
CA GLY A 18 -20.81 15.34 -10.46
C GLY A 18 -20.97 14.93 -11.93
N ASN A 19 -20.17 15.53 -12.80
CA ASN A 19 -20.19 15.25 -14.22
C ASN A 19 -19.03 14.30 -14.57
N LEU A 20 -19.32 13.09 -15.05
CA LEU A 20 -18.31 12.13 -15.50
C LEU A 20 -17.48 12.67 -16.68
N ARG A 21 -18.02 13.61 -17.48
CA ARG A 21 -17.26 14.30 -18.52
C ARG A 21 -16.13 15.15 -17.96
N ALA A 22 -16.20 15.59 -16.71
CA ALA A 22 -15.11 16.30 -16.05
C ALA A 22 -13.87 15.40 -15.88
N LEU A 23 -14.03 14.09 -15.69
CA LEU A 23 -12.92 13.13 -15.70
C LEU A 23 -12.27 13.02 -17.09
N ALA A 24 -13.07 13.05 -18.16
CA ALA A 24 -12.54 13.02 -19.53
C ALA A 24 -11.82 14.34 -19.93
N GLN A 25 -12.12 15.45 -19.24
CA GLN A 25 -11.50 16.75 -19.46
C GLN A 25 -10.26 16.99 -18.59
N LEU A 26 -9.92 16.07 -17.69
CA LEU A 26 -8.74 16.18 -16.84
C LEU A 26 -7.46 16.12 -17.68
N LYS A 27 -6.78 17.26 -17.79
CA LYS A 27 -5.50 17.37 -18.49
C LYS A 27 -4.37 16.99 -17.54
N LEU A 28 -4.10 15.69 -17.49
CA LEU A 28 -2.99 15.14 -16.71
C LEU A 28 -1.68 15.24 -17.49
N LYS A 29 -0.70 15.94 -16.92
CA LYS A 29 0.68 15.88 -17.40
C LYS A 29 1.21 14.48 -17.13
N TRP A 30 1.72 13.80 -18.17
CA TRP A 30 2.23 12.44 -18.08
C TRP A 30 1.21 11.40 -17.60
N GLY A 31 -0.06 11.53 -17.99
CA GLY A 31 -1.13 10.61 -17.55
C GLY A 31 -0.87 9.12 -17.79
N TRP A 32 0.00 8.78 -18.75
CA TRP A 32 0.42 7.40 -19.03
C TRP A 32 1.36 6.79 -17.97
N ILE A 33 1.99 7.61 -17.11
CA ILE A 33 2.82 7.12 -16.00
C ILE A 33 2.00 6.27 -15.04
N PHE A 34 0.73 6.63 -14.82
CA PHE A 34 -0.12 5.93 -13.86
C PHE A 34 -0.35 4.44 -14.23
N PRO A 35 -0.82 4.08 -15.44
CA PRO A 35 -0.93 2.68 -15.83
C PRO A 35 0.43 1.98 -15.92
N LEU A 36 1.51 2.69 -16.30
CA LEU A 36 2.84 2.09 -16.30
C LEU A 36 3.28 1.67 -14.89
N LEU A 37 3.14 2.56 -13.90
CA LEU A 37 3.50 2.25 -12.51
C LEU A 37 2.69 1.07 -11.98
N LEU A 38 1.40 1.00 -12.29
CA LEU A 38 0.54 -0.13 -11.91
C LEU A 38 1.03 -1.45 -12.51
N VAL A 39 1.41 -1.47 -13.79
CA VAL A 39 1.93 -2.68 -14.45
C VAL A 39 3.25 -3.12 -13.82
N VAL A 40 4.15 -2.18 -13.54
CA VAL A 40 5.42 -2.48 -12.86
C VAL A 40 5.17 -3.05 -11.47
N GLU A 41 4.27 -2.44 -10.70
CA GLU A 41 3.94 -2.88 -9.34
C GLU A 41 3.35 -4.30 -9.33
N LEU A 42 2.41 -4.59 -10.23
CA LEU A 42 1.83 -5.92 -10.38
C LEU A 42 2.85 -6.96 -10.83
N ALA A 43 3.71 -6.63 -11.80
CA ALA A 43 4.74 -7.54 -12.26
C ALA A 43 5.74 -7.90 -11.14
N VAL A 44 6.17 -6.91 -10.36
CA VAL A 44 7.06 -7.13 -9.20
C VAL A 44 6.34 -7.94 -8.14
N PHE A 45 5.08 -7.64 -7.84
CA PHE A 45 4.29 -8.38 -6.85
C PHE A 45 4.14 -9.86 -7.20
N MET A 46 3.90 -10.18 -8.48
CA MET A 46 3.77 -11.57 -8.93
C MET A 46 5.11 -12.32 -8.93
N LEU A 47 6.20 -11.65 -9.32
CA LEU A 47 7.49 -12.32 -9.55
C LEU A 47 8.43 -12.31 -8.33
N GLN A 48 8.19 -11.47 -7.33
CA GLN A 48 9.11 -11.30 -6.19
C GLN A 48 9.27 -12.57 -5.32
N ASN A 49 8.27 -13.44 -5.29
CA ASN A 49 8.31 -14.69 -4.51
C ASN A 49 9.03 -15.82 -5.27
N ASP A 50 9.04 -15.79 -6.61
CA ASP A 50 9.69 -16.79 -7.44
C ASP A 50 11.20 -16.57 -7.55
N TYR A 51 11.65 -15.32 -7.45
CA TYR A 51 13.06 -14.94 -7.62
C TYR A 51 13.63 -14.29 -6.35
N LYS A 52 14.49 -15.01 -5.63
CA LYS A 52 15.15 -14.52 -4.39
C LYS A 52 15.84 -13.16 -4.55
N PHE A 53 16.48 -12.90 -5.68
CA PHE A 53 17.11 -11.60 -5.96
C PHE A 53 16.07 -10.49 -6.09
N LEU A 54 14.94 -10.77 -6.74
CA LEU A 54 13.87 -9.80 -6.92
C LEU A 54 13.17 -9.49 -5.59
N GLY A 55 12.98 -10.49 -4.73
CA GLY A 55 12.45 -10.29 -3.37
C GLY A 55 13.36 -9.45 -2.45
N GLN A 56 14.68 -9.44 -2.66
CA GLN A 56 15.61 -8.57 -1.93
C GLN A 56 15.57 -7.12 -2.42
N VAL A 57 15.30 -6.91 -3.70
CA VAL A 57 15.28 -5.59 -4.34
C VAL A 57 13.88 -4.98 -4.40
N SER A 58 12.82 -5.79 -4.24
CA SER A 58 11.43 -5.36 -4.41
C SER A 58 11.06 -4.18 -3.51
N GLY A 59 11.50 -4.17 -2.25
CA GLY A 59 11.30 -3.02 -1.34
C GLY A 59 11.82 -1.69 -1.91
N TYR A 60 13.01 -1.70 -2.54
CA TYR A 60 13.55 -0.51 -3.21
C TYR A 60 12.74 -0.14 -4.46
N ILE A 61 12.27 -1.13 -5.21
CA ILE A 61 11.42 -0.91 -6.39
C ILE A 61 10.11 -0.22 -5.98
N TYR A 62 9.47 -0.68 -4.89
CA TYR A 62 8.25 -0.08 -4.38
C TYR A 62 8.46 1.36 -3.89
N ILE A 63 9.58 1.65 -3.22
CA ILE A 63 9.96 3.03 -2.87
C ILE A 63 10.08 3.88 -4.14
N VAL A 64 10.76 3.40 -5.19
CA VAL A 64 10.91 4.13 -6.45
C VAL A 64 9.56 4.37 -7.12
N VAL A 65 8.68 3.35 -7.18
CA VAL A 65 7.32 3.48 -7.71
C VAL A 65 6.53 4.55 -6.95
N TYR A 66 6.60 4.55 -5.62
CA TYR A 66 5.96 5.56 -4.78
C TYR A 66 6.50 6.98 -5.04
N VAL A 67 7.83 7.14 -5.15
CA VAL A 67 8.46 8.43 -5.45
C VAL A 67 8.00 8.95 -6.81
N LEU A 68 7.96 8.10 -7.84
CA LEU A 68 7.46 8.46 -9.15
C LEU A 68 5.97 8.86 -9.11
N GLY A 69 5.15 8.13 -8.36
CA GLY A 69 3.74 8.47 -8.14
C GLY A 69 3.56 9.82 -7.43
N LEU A 70 4.36 10.09 -6.39
CA LEU A 70 4.36 11.38 -5.68
C LEU A 70 4.80 12.53 -6.58
N LEU A 71 5.83 12.34 -7.41
CA LEU A 71 6.25 13.33 -8.40
C LEU A 71 5.15 13.61 -9.43
N PHE A 72 4.50 12.57 -9.93
CA PHE A 72 3.35 12.70 -10.83
C PHE A 72 2.22 13.53 -10.19
N LEU A 73 1.85 13.21 -8.95
CA LEU A 73 0.83 13.96 -8.20
C LEU A 73 1.26 15.41 -7.95
N PHE A 74 2.52 15.63 -7.61
CA PHE A 74 3.08 16.96 -7.38
C PHE A 74 3.09 17.83 -8.64
N MET A 75 3.40 17.25 -9.80
CA MET A 75 3.34 17.93 -11.10
C MET A 75 1.90 18.29 -11.51
N ASN A 76 0.91 17.54 -11.02
CA ASN A 76 -0.51 17.69 -11.32
C ASN A 76 -1.31 18.32 -10.15
N ARG A 77 -0.64 18.86 -9.11
CA ARG A 77 -1.27 19.40 -7.89
C ARG A 77 -2.25 20.56 -8.11
N ASN A 78 -2.14 21.25 -9.24
CA ASN A 78 -3.04 22.35 -9.59
C ASN A 78 -4.44 21.85 -9.97
N ASN A 79 -4.61 20.54 -10.21
CA ASN A 79 -5.92 19.95 -10.45
C ASN A 79 -6.69 19.80 -9.12
N PRO A 80 -8.01 20.04 -9.13
CA PRO A 80 -8.83 19.92 -7.93
C PRO A 80 -8.75 18.50 -7.34
N GLY A 81 -8.54 18.39 -6.03
CA GLY A 81 -8.43 17.13 -5.30
C GLY A 81 -7.03 16.48 -5.30
N PHE A 82 -6.14 16.83 -6.24
CA PHE A 82 -4.82 16.21 -6.34
C PHE A 82 -3.91 16.52 -5.14
N THR A 83 -4.01 17.72 -4.56
CA THR A 83 -3.26 18.06 -3.34
C THR A 83 -3.66 17.20 -2.15
N LEU A 84 -4.94 16.86 -2.00
CA LEU A 84 -5.41 16.01 -0.91
C LEU A 84 -4.90 14.57 -1.08
N ILE A 85 -4.95 14.06 -2.31
CA ILE A 85 -4.39 12.75 -2.67
C ILE A 85 -2.88 12.74 -2.42
N LEU A 86 -2.15 13.78 -2.85
CA LEU A 86 -0.72 13.91 -2.63
C LEU A 86 -0.36 13.83 -1.14
N ILE A 87 -1.07 14.57 -0.28
CA ILE A 87 -0.83 14.55 1.16
C ILE A 87 -1.08 13.14 1.73
N GLY A 88 -2.20 12.51 1.37
CA GLY A 88 -2.52 11.16 1.86
C GLY A 88 -1.49 10.11 1.41
N VAL A 89 -1.09 10.14 0.14
CA VAL A 89 -0.06 9.23 -0.40
C VAL A 89 1.31 9.52 0.21
N PHE A 90 1.65 10.79 0.47
CA PHE A 90 2.91 11.17 1.10
C PHE A 90 3.01 10.68 2.55
N LEU A 91 1.93 10.77 3.32
CA LEU A 91 1.88 10.23 4.68
C LEU A 91 2.05 8.70 4.67
N ASN A 92 1.40 8.01 3.74
CA ASN A 92 1.58 6.56 3.56
C ASN A 92 3.03 6.19 3.18
N PHE A 93 3.64 6.96 2.27
CA PHE A 93 5.02 6.78 1.88
C PHE A 93 5.99 6.93 3.06
N LEU A 94 5.76 7.95 3.89
CA LEU A 94 6.60 8.18 5.06
C LEU A 94 6.58 6.98 6.03
N VAL A 95 5.39 6.42 6.26
CA VAL A 95 5.24 5.19 7.06
C VAL A 95 6.01 4.03 6.42
N MET A 96 5.89 3.82 5.11
CA MET A 96 6.61 2.76 4.40
C MET A 96 8.14 2.91 4.53
N VAL A 97 8.68 4.11 4.31
CA VAL A 97 10.13 4.36 4.36
C VAL A 97 10.69 4.14 5.77
N ILE A 98 9.99 4.61 6.80
CA ILE A 98 10.40 4.42 8.20
C ILE A 98 10.46 2.92 8.56
N ASN A 99 9.60 2.10 7.96
CA ASN A 99 9.57 0.64 8.15
C ASN A 99 10.50 -0.13 7.19
N GLY A 100 11.50 0.53 6.61
CA GLY A 100 12.50 -0.11 5.74
C GLY A 100 11.97 -0.48 4.35
N GLY A 101 10.97 0.25 3.85
CA GLY A 101 10.39 0.04 2.52
C GLY A 101 9.31 -1.04 2.47
N ARG A 102 8.83 -1.53 3.62
CA ARG A 102 7.75 -2.51 3.70
C ARG A 102 6.46 -1.86 4.19
N MET A 103 5.34 -2.33 3.67
CA MET A 103 4.03 -1.83 4.07
C MET A 103 3.61 -2.51 5.38
N PRO A 104 3.40 -1.76 6.47
CA PRO A 104 2.89 -2.37 7.69
C PRO A 104 1.41 -2.72 7.46
N VAL A 105 0.99 -3.95 7.82
CA VAL A 105 -0.40 -4.42 7.71
C VAL A 105 -0.88 -4.95 9.07
N SER A 106 -2.05 -4.52 9.53
CA SER A 106 -2.65 -5.03 10.77
C SER A 106 -3.13 -6.48 10.60
N LEU A 107 -2.73 -7.35 11.53
CA LEU A 107 -3.20 -8.75 11.63
C LEU A 107 -4.70 -8.82 11.90
N GLU A 108 -5.23 -7.92 12.74
CA GLU A 108 -6.66 -7.86 13.07
C GLU A 108 -7.47 -7.51 11.82
N ALA A 109 -6.98 -6.55 11.02
CA ALA A 109 -7.61 -6.17 9.76
C ALA A 109 -7.54 -7.29 8.71
N ALA A 110 -6.42 -8.01 8.67
CA ALA A 110 -6.23 -9.15 7.78
C ALA A 110 -7.10 -10.36 8.16
N ALA A 111 -7.31 -10.60 9.47
CA ALA A 111 -8.13 -11.72 9.96
C ALA A 111 -9.62 -11.54 9.64
N VAL A 112 -10.08 -10.30 9.43
CA VAL A 112 -11.44 -10.00 8.97
C VAL A 112 -11.64 -10.32 7.48
N LEU A 113 -10.57 -10.33 6.68
CA LEU A 113 -10.63 -10.61 5.25
C LEU A 113 -10.67 -12.12 4.95
N ASP A 114 -9.70 -12.88 5.48
CA ASP A 114 -9.65 -14.36 5.40
C ASP A 114 -8.49 -14.92 6.27
N PRO A 115 -8.66 -16.03 7.02
CA PRO A 115 -7.54 -16.73 7.67
C PRO A 115 -6.39 -17.12 6.72
N GLU A 116 -6.67 -17.49 5.46
CA GLU A 116 -5.63 -17.87 4.48
C GLU A 116 -4.74 -16.68 4.08
N TYR A 117 -5.29 -15.47 4.13
CA TYR A 117 -4.55 -14.23 3.87
C TYR A 117 -3.47 -13.94 4.94
N ILE A 118 -3.66 -14.43 6.18
CA ILE A 118 -2.68 -14.29 7.26
C ILE A 118 -1.42 -15.12 6.98
N GLU A 119 -1.56 -16.30 6.37
CA GLU A 119 -0.40 -17.13 6.01
C GLU A 119 0.40 -16.48 4.88
N VAL A 120 -0.28 -15.99 3.85
CA VAL A 120 0.35 -15.25 2.74
C VAL A 120 1.07 -14.00 3.24
N LEU A 121 0.48 -13.23 4.18
CA LEU A 121 1.12 -12.05 4.74
C LEU A 121 2.40 -12.37 5.52
N LYS A 122 2.44 -13.51 6.23
CA LYS A 122 3.64 -13.95 6.97
C LYS A 122 4.77 -14.37 6.04
N GLU A 123 4.44 -14.91 4.87
CA GLU A 123 5.42 -15.31 3.86
C GLU A 123 5.82 -14.17 2.91
N SER A 124 4.98 -13.13 2.79
CA SER A 124 5.23 -12.03 1.86
C SER A 124 6.41 -11.15 2.29
N LEU A 125 7.34 -10.89 1.36
CA LEU A 125 8.44 -9.94 1.57
C LEU A 125 7.99 -8.47 1.50
N TYR A 126 6.76 -8.24 1.05
CA TYR A 126 6.17 -6.92 0.80
C TYR A 126 5.60 -6.26 2.06
N ALA A 127 4.97 -7.05 2.94
CA ALA A 127 4.25 -6.54 4.08
C ALA A 127 4.87 -6.99 5.42
N ILE A 128 4.81 -6.13 6.43
CA ILE A 128 5.10 -6.51 7.82
C ILE A 128 3.79 -6.58 8.58
N ALA A 129 3.45 -7.77 9.07
CA ALA A 129 2.26 -7.96 9.88
C ALA A 129 2.46 -7.40 11.30
N TYR A 130 1.52 -6.60 11.79
CA TYR A 130 1.58 -5.99 13.12
C TYR A 130 0.24 -6.06 13.87
N ASP A 131 0.28 -5.92 15.19
CA ASP A 131 -0.91 -5.74 16.04
C ASP A 131 -1.29 -4.24 16.08
N ALA A 132 -2.53 -3.89 15.74
CA ALA A 132 -2.92 -2.49 15.54
C ALA A 132 -2.82 -1.64 16.80
N ASN A 133 -3.08 -2.24 17.96
CA ASN A 133 -2.97 -1.54 19.24
C ASN A 133 -1.52 -1.15 19.53
N VAL A 134 -0.57 -2.01 19.16
CA VAL A 134 0.85 -1.76 19.40
C VAL A 134 1.41 -0.78 18.35
N PHE A 135 0.92 -0.78 17.11
CA PHE A 135 1.33 0.16 16.06
C PHE A 135 0.98 1.62 16.38
N TYR A 136 -0.25 1.88 16.80
CA TYR A 136 -0.67 3.24 17.16
C TYR A 136 0.16 3.80 18.32
N VAL A 137 0.46 2.97 19.31
CA VAL A 137 1.30 3.36 20.45
C VAL A 137 2.75 3.61 20.00
N SER A 138 3.34 2.73 19.19
CA SER A 138 4.71 2.91 18.72
C SER A 138 4.87 4.12 17.78
N TRP A 139 3.84 4.49 17.03
CA TRP A 139 3.83 5.67 16.15
C TRP A 139 3.83 6.98 16.94
N ILE A 140 3.06 7.06 18.02
CA ILE A 140 3.05 8.23 18.94
C ILE A 140 4.41 8.42 19.61
N PHE A 141 5.10 7.32 19.93
CA PHE A 141 6.39 7.34 20.63
C PHE A 141 7.62 7.23 19.70
N GLY A 142 7.43 7.29 18.38
CA GLY A 142 8.53 7.28 17.40
C GLY A 142 9.39 6.01 17.39
N ARG A 143 8.88 4.87 17.87
CA ARG A 143 9.64 3.61 17.90
C ARG A 143 9.48 2.86 16.58
N CYS A 144 10.60 2.76 15.86
CA CYS A 144 10.74 1.94 14.66
C CYS A 144 10.57 0.44 15.00
N TYR A 145 9.67 -0.25 14.29
CA TYR A 145 9.46 -1.68 14.44
C TYR A 145 10.58 -2.47 13.75
N SER A 146 11.72 -2.57 14.43
CA SER A 146 12.86 -3.39 13.99
C SER A 146 12.91 -4.78 14.67
N HIS A 147 11.91 -5.12 15.50
CA HIS A 147 11.86 -6.46 16.07
C HIS A 147 11.29 -7.47 15.09
N HIS A 148 12.20 -8.00 14.26
CA HIS A 148 12.16 -9.34 13.71
C HIS A 148 11.84 -10.37 14.81
N ARG A 149 10.57 -10.53 15.14
CA ARG A 149 10.08 -11.86 15.49
C ARG A 149 9.42 -12.39 14.24
N PRO A 150 10.07 -13.27 13.46
CA PRO A 150 9.25 -14.21 12.69
C PRO A 150 8.26 -14.79 13.70
N LEU A 151 6.97 -14.72 13.40
CA LEU A 151 5.99 -15.54 14.09
C LEU A 151 6.34 -16.97 13.70
N SER A 152 7.38 -17.51 14.35
CA SER A 152 7.78 -18.89 14.23
C SER A 152 6.54 -19.69 14.53
N THR A 153 6.13 -20.47 13.55
CA THR A 153 5.26 -21.62 13.69
C THR A 153 5.74 -22.47 14.86
N ASN A 154 5.28 -22.18 16.07
CA ASN A 154 5.09 -23.20 17.09
C ASN A 154 3.82 -23.97 16.72
N ALA A 155 3.90 -24.66 15.58
CA ALA A 155 3.05 -25.80 15.25
C ALA A 155 3.90 -27.05 15.52
N ASN A 156 4.23 -27.28 16.79
CA ASN A 156 4.74 -28.57 17.24
C ASN A 156 3.57 -29.32 17.85
N HIS A 157 2.95 -30.24 17.10
CA HIS A 157 2.69 -31.63 17.52
C HIS A 157 1.82 -32.38 16.49
N GLN A 158 2.13 -33.68 16.31
CA GLN A 158 1.30 -34.75 15.75
C GLN A 158 1.27 -34.95 14.23
N TYR A 159 2.35 -35.49 13.67
CA TYR A 159 2.30 -36.66 12.77
C TYR A 159 3.58 -37.49 12.95
N ARG A 160 3.59 -38.31 14.01
CA ARG A 160 4.33 -39.58 14.09
C ARG A 160 3.59 -40.50 15.06
#